data_AF-A0A431PV78-F1
#
_entry.id   AF-A0A431PV78-F1
#
_cell.length_a   1.000
_cell.length_b   1.000
_cell.length_c   1.000
_cell.angle_alpha   90.00
_cell.angle_beta   90.00
_cell.angle_gamma   90.00
#
_symmetry.space_group_name_H-M   'P 1'
#
loop_
_entity.id
_entity.type
_entity.pdbx_description
1 polymer ?
#
loop_
_entity_poly.entity_id
_entity_poly.type
_entity_poly.pdbx_seq_one_letter_code
_entity_poly.pdbx_strand_id
1 'polypeptide(L)'
;MTNLDDPIRWQELELRVRELYHKQFSDAQRSAVDFSKLILTNLIWINAAGLGSLPVTAAFLGIGDMPWSQKFPIILGPGLAFATGLFSAFMCALATYYNFDAIAKNANFDCSREIGDIRLTHPETARNEELKGRVEAERDHLAKSATEANKRTRATLILSHLLGWASLLFFLFACYLLITISRA
;
A
#
# COMPACT_ATOMS: atom_id res chain seq x y z
N MET A 1 36.17 -1.76 -28.20
CA MET A 1 36.24 -2.81 -27.16
C MET A 1 36.94 -2.21 -25.96
N THR A 2 36.18 -1.72 -25.01
CA THR A 2 36.68 -1.09 -23.79
C THR A 2 37.08 -2.18 -22.79
N ASN A 3 38.33 -2.17 -22.32
CA ASN A 3 38.82 -3.09 -21.30
C ASN A 3 37.90 -3.07 -20.07
N LEU A 4 37.32 -4.24 -19.79
CA LEU A 4 36.51 -4.55 -18.62
C LEU A 4 37.37 -5.03 -17.44
N ASP A 5 38.70 -4.90 -17.51
CA ASP A 5 39.62 -5.34 -16.45
C ASP A 5 39.96 -4.23 -15.43
N ASP A 6 39.36 -3.05 -15.54
CA ASP A 6 39.64 -1.92 -14.65
C ASP A 6 38.73 -1.96 -13.39
N PRO A 7 39.28 -2.21 -12.18
CA PRO A 7 38.50 -2.28 -10.94
C PRO A 7 37.72 -0.99 -10.63
N ILE A 8 38.20 0.17 -11.11
CA ILE A 8 37.53 1.46 -10.91
C ILE A 8 36.20 1.49 -11.67
N ARG A 9 36.15 0.90 -12.87
CA ARG A 9 34.92 0.84 -13.70
C ARG A 9 33.84 -0.06 -13.11
N TRP A 10 34.23 -1.15 -12.45
CA TRP A 10 33.27 -2.06 -11.82
C TRP A 10 32.61 -1.43 -10.59
N GLN A 11 33.40 -0.74 -9.77
CA GLN A 11 32.86 0.04 -8.65
C GLN A 11 31.92 1.13 -9.13
N GLU A 12 32.25 1.82 -10.22
CA GLU A 12 31.39 2.84 -10.82
C GLU A 12 30.07 2.23 -11.35
N LEU A 13 30.12 1.04 -11.95
CA LEU A 13 28.93 0.34 -12.44
C LEU A 13 28.03 -0.11 -11.28
N GLU A 14 28.59 -0.70 -10.22
CA GLU A 14 27.84 -1.05 -9.01
C GLU A 14 27.18 0.19 -8.39
N LEU A 15 27.90 1.32 -8.34
CA LEU A 15 27.38 2.57 -7.80
C LEU A 15 26.20 3.10 -8.62
N ARG A 16 26.31 3.11 -9.95
CA ARG A 16 25.23 3.55 -10.86
C ARG A 16 23.98 2.69 -10.72
N VAL A 17 24.12 1.38 -10.58
CA VAL A 17 22.99 0.47 -10.31
C VAL A 17 22.33 0.84 -9.00
N ARG A 18 23.10 0.99 -7.91
CA ARG A 18 22.56 1.40 -6.61
C ARG A 18 21.81 2.73 -6.67
N GLU A 19 22.37 3.72 -7.36
CA GLU A 19 21.73 5.03 -7.54
C GLU A 19 20.40 4.93 -8.30
N LEU A 20 20.35 4.13 -9.36
CA LEU A 20 19.13 3.90 -10.14
C LEU A 20 18.01 3.32 -9.28
N TYR A 21 18.30 2.25 -8.54
CA TYR A 21 17.31 1.60 -7.67
C TYR A 21 16.95 2.45 -6.45
N HIS A 22 17.90 3.21 -5.90
CA HIS A 22 17.61 4.16 -4.83
C HIS A 22 16.64 5.27 -5.29
N LYS A 23 16.81 5.78 -6.52
CA LYS A 23 15.87 6.74 -7.11
C LYS A 23 14.48 6.13 -7.26
N GLN A 24 14.38 4.93 -7.83
CA GLN A 24 13.09 4.23 -7.97
C GLN A 24 12.40 4.00 -6.62
N PHE A 25 13.16 3.59 -5.61
CA PHE A 25 12.68 3.44 -4.24
C PHE A 25 12.10 4.75 -3.69
N SER A 26 12.84 5.87 -3.85
CA SER A 26 12.41 7.18 -3.38
C SER A 26 11.12 7.66 -4.06
N ASP A 27 11.04 7.49 -5.38
CA ASP A 27 9.86 7.84 -6.17
C ASP A 27 8.63 6.99 -5.78
N ALA A 28 8.82 5.70 -5.50
CA ALA A 28 7.77 4.81 -5.01
C ALA A 28 7.27 5.22 -3.62
N GLN A 29 8.17 5.53 -2.68
CA GLN A 29 7.79 6.01 -1.35
C GLN A 29 7.04 7.35 -1.41
N ARG A 30 7.48 8.28 -2.26
CA ARG A 30 6.78 9.54 -2.46
C ARG A 30 5.36 9.33 -2.98
N SER A 31 5.22 8.48 -3.99
CA SER A 31 3.91 8.10 -4.54
C SER A 31 3.01 7.45 -3.48
N ALA A 32 3.60 6.67 -2.57
CA ALA A 32 2.90 6.08 -1.43
C ALA A 32 2.28 7.12 -0.50
N VAL A 33 3.09 8.10 -0.11
CA VAL A 33 2.68 9.16 0.79
C VAL A 33 1.57 10.00 0.15
N ASP A 34 1.72 10.35 -1.13
CA ASP A 34 0.74 11.16 -1.83
C ASP A 34 -0.59 10.40 -2.05
N PHE A 35 -0.53 9.11 -2.37
CA PHE A 35 -1.73 8.28 -2.50
C PHE A 35 -2.42 8.00 -1.16
N SER A 36 -1.65 7.76 -0.10
CA SER A 36 -2.19 7.61 1.27
C SER A 36 -2.91 8.87 1.72
N LYS A 37 -2.34 10.05 1.46
CA LYS A 37 -3.01 11.34 1.70
C LYS A 37 -4.32 11.45 0.92
N LEU A 38 -4.37 11.02 -0.34
CA LEU A 38 -5.61 11.01 -1.13
C LEU A 38 -6.67 10.08 -0.52
N ILE A 39 -6.30 8.89 -0.04
CA ILE A 39 -7.24 7.99 0.65
C ILE A 39 -7.74 8.62 1.96
N LEU A 40 -6.83 9.16 2.77
CA LEU A 40 -7.13 9.84 4.02
C LEU A 40 -8.06 11.05 3.81
N THR A 41 -7.79 11.86 2.81
CA THR A 41 -8.58 13.08 2.55
C THR A 41 -9.94 12.77 1.93
N ASN A 42 -10.07 11.71 1.13
CA ASN A 42 -11.33 11.39 0.48
C ASN A 42 -12.17 10.39 1.28
N LEU A 43 -11.68 9.16 1.53
CA LEU A 43 -12.52 8.09 2.10
C LEU A 43 -12.69 8.20 3.61
N ILE A 44 -11.64 8.56 4.34
CA ILE A 44 -11.72 8.74 5.80
C ILE A 44 -12.57 9.98 6.10
N TRP A 45 -12.38 11.08 5.36
CA TRP A 45 -13.12 12.30 5.63
C TRP A 45 -14.61 12.17 5.27
N ILE A 46 -15.01 11.59 4.13
CA ILE A 46 -16.46 11.44 3.84
C ILE A 46 -17.18 10.60 4.90
N ASN A 47 -16.55 9.52 5.39
CA ASN A 47 -17.15 8.66 6.40
C ASN A 47 -17.17 9.33 7.79
N ALA A 48 -16.09 10.03 8.17
CA ALA A 48 -16.05 10.77 9.44
C ALA A 48 -16.99 11.97 9.45
N ALA A 49 -17.11 12.71 8.33
CA ALA A 49 -18.08 13.79 8.16
C ALA A 49 -19.51 13.24 8.24
N GLY A 50 -19.79 12.12 7.57
CA GLY A 50 -21.06 11.41 7.65
C GLY A 50 -21.42 11.05 9.09
N LEU A 51 -20.49 10.43 9.82
CA LEU A 51 -20.68 10.08 11.22
C LEU A 51 -20.92 11.31 12.12
N GLY A 52 -20.12 12.37 11.94
CA GLY A 52 -20.25 13.62 12.68
C GLY A 52 -21.54 14.40 12.35
N SER A 53 -22.13 14.17 11.18
CA SER A 53 -23.39 14.79 10.78
C SER A 53 -24.63 14.14 11.42
N LEU A 54 -24.51 12.91 11.95
CA LEU A 54 -25.66 12.16 12.48
C LEU A 54 -26.43 12.88 13.59
N PRO A 55 -25.81 13.55 14.58
CA PRO A 55 -26.56 14.29 15.59
C PRO A 55 -27.37 15.44 15.00
N VAL A 56 -26.81 16.15 14.02
CA VAL A 56 -27.48 17.28 13.34
C VAL A 56 -28.64 16.76 12.49
N THR A 57 -28.41 15.70 11.73
CA THR A 57 -29.45 15.03 10.92
C THR A 57 -30.56 14.47 11.82
N ALA A 58 -30.22 13.89 12.97
CA ALA A 58 -31.20 13.37 13.91
C ALA A 58 -32.05 14.47 14.55
N ALA A 59 -31.46 15.63 14.85
CA ALA A 59 -32.18 16.81 15.32
C ALA A 59 -33.10 17.37 14.23
N PHE A 60 -32.61 17.47 12.99
CA PHE A 60 -33.39 17.95 11.84
C PHE A 60 -34.60 17.06 11.53
N LEU A 61 -34.45 15.75 11.64
CA LEU A 61 -35.53 14.78 11.42
C LEU A 61 -36.52 14.67 12.59
N GLY A 62 -36.37 15.48 13.66
CA GLY A 62 -37.28 15.47 14.80
C GLY A 62 -37.18 14.19 15.65
N ILE A 63 -36.11 13.40 15.51
CA ILE A 63 -35.89 12.14 16.25
C ILE A 63 -35.46 12.44 17.70
N GLY A 64 -35.35 13.71 18.08
CA GLY A 64 -35.01 14.17 19.43
C GLY A 64 -35.97 13.62 20.49
N ASP A 65 -37.27 13.67 20.20
CA ASP A 65 -38.36 13.40 21.14
C ASP A 65 -38.87 11.95 21.11
N MET A 66 -38.31 11.11 20.23
CA MET A 66 -38.69 9.71 20.12
C MET A 66 -38.20 8.88 21.33
N PRO A 67 -38.95 7.86 21.76
CA PRO A 67 -38.49 6.90 22.75
C PRO A 67 -37.16 6.26 22.31
N TRP A 68 -36.28 6.01 23.27
CA TRP A 68 -34.92 5.54 22.97
C TRP A 68 -34.91 4.21 22.19
N SER A 69 -35.91 3.35 22.41
CA SER A 69 -36.07 2.09 21.66
C SER A 69 -36.28 2.29 20.14
N GLN A 70 -36.88 3.40 19.72
CA GLN A 70 -37.11 3.73 18.30
C GLN A 70 -35.96 4.56 17.72
N LYS A 71 -35.43 5.49 18.51
CA LYS A 71 -34.31 6.36 18.11
C LYS A 71 -33.00 5.60 17.95
N PHE A 72 -32.78 4.55 18.75
CA PHE A 72 -31.54 3.77 18.74
C PHE A 72 -31.25 3.10 17.39
N PRO A 73 -32.13 2.28 16.79
CA PRO A 73 -31.87 1.66 15.50
C PRO A 73 -31.74 2.68 14.36
N ILE A 74 -32.48 3.80 14.43
CA ILE A 74 -32.46 4.87 13.44
C ILE A 74 -31.11 5.58 13.36
N ILE A 75 -30.45 5.80 14.51
CA ILE A 75 -29.14 6.44 14.59
C ILE A 75 -28.02 5.40 14.46
N LEU A 76 -28.19 4.23 15.08
CA LEU A 76 -27.17 3.18 15.12
C LEU A 76 -26.93 2.56 13.75
N GLY A 77 -27.96 2.32 12.93
CA GLY A 77 -27.80 1.71 11.61
C GLY A 77 -26.86 2.51 10.70
N PRO A 78 -27.19 3.78 10.38
CA PRO A 78 -26.30 4.67 9.65
C PRO A 78 -24.95 4.89 10.34
N GLY A 79 -24.93 4.99 11.67
CA GLY A 79 -23.71 5.14 12.46
C GLY A 79 -22.73 3.98 12.31
N LEU A 80 -23.21 2.75 12.43
CA LEU A 80 -22.40 1.55 12.22
C LEU A 80 -21.91 1.45 10.77
N ALA A 81 -22.74 1.82 9.80
CA ALA A 81 -22.34 1.85 8.40
C ALA A 81 -21.21 2.86 8.15
N PHE A 82 -21.33 4.12 8.60
CA PHE A 82 -20.24 5.10 8.50
C PHE A 82 -18.99 4.67 9.28
N ALA A 83 -19.13 4.12 10.48
CA ALA A 83 -17.99 3.65 11.27
C ALA A 83 -17.26 2.48 10.59
N THR A 84 -17.99 1.54 10.00
CA THR A 84 -17.42 0.43 9.23
C THR A 84 -16.76 0.92 7.94
N GLY A 85 -17.37 1.89 7.27
CA GLY A 85 -16.79 2.56 6.11
C GLY A 85 -15.48 3.28 6.45
N LEU A 86 -15.45 3.99 7.59
CA LEU A 86 -14.26 4.65 8.13
C LEU A 86 -13.14 3.65 8.45
N PHE A 87 -13.46 2.57 9.15
CA PHE A 87 -12.50 1.51 9.46
C PHE A 87 -11.94 0.87 8.18
N SER A 88 -12.80 0.61 7.19
CA SER A 88 -12.38 0.09 5.89
C SER A 88 -11.44 1.04 5.15
N ALA A 89 -11.69 2.35 5.20
CA ALA A 89 -10.81 3.37 4.63
C ALA A 89 -9.43 3.40 5.32
N PHE A 90 -9.40 3.25 6.65
CA PHE A 90 -8.16 3.17 7.40
C PHE A 90 -7.35 1.91 7.03
N MET A 91 -8.01 0.76 6.97
CA MET A 91 -7.37 -0.49 6.54
C MET A 91 -6.89 -0.43 5.08
N CYS A 92 -7.63 0.26 4.21
CA CYS A 92 -7.21 0.56 2.83
C CYS A 92 -5.91 1.36 2.81
N ALA A 93 -5.85 2.48 3.55
CA ALA A 93 -4.65 3.31 3.65
C ALA A 93 -3.44 2.53 4.20
N LEU A 94 -3.65 1.69 5.22
CA LEU A 94 -2.62 0.85 5.82
C LEU A 94 -2.13 -0.23 4.86
N ALA A 95 -3.03 -0.92 4.16
CA ALA A 95 -2.68 -1.92 3.15
C ALA A 95 -1.89 -1.29 2.00
N THR A 96 -2.27 -0.08 1.57
CA THR A 96 -1.51 0.67 0.57
C THR A 96 -0.12 1.06 1.06
N TYR A 97 0.02 1.55 2.30
CA TYR A 97 1.32 1.83 2.89
C TYR A 97 2.25 0.60 2.87
N TYR A 98 1.77 -0.56 3.34
CA TYR A 98 2.56 -1.80 3.34
C TYR A 98 2.88 -2.30 1.93
N ASN A 99 2.01 -2.05 0.96
CA ASN A 99 2.27 -2.38 -0.43
C ASN A 99 3.49 -1.58 -0.96
N PHE A 100 3.52 -0.28 -0.71
CA PHE A 100 4.66 0.55 -1.12
C PHE A 100 5.96 0.19 -0.38
N ASP A 101 5.90 -0.16 0.91
CA ASP A 101 7.07 -0.70 1.64
C ASP A 101 7.57 -2.02 1.01
N ALA A 102 6.65 -2.90 0.59
CA ALA A 102 7.00 -4.14 -0.11
C ALA A 102 7.62 -3.89 -1.49
N ILE A 103 7.10 -2.94 -2.27
CA ILE A 103 7.71 -2.50 -3.54
C ILE A 103 9.13 -2.00 -3.31
N ALA A 104 9.32 -1.19 -2.26
CA ALA A 104 10.62 -0.68 -1.84
C ALA A 104 11.61 -1.82 -1.52
N LYS A 105 11.17 -2.85 -0.79
CA LYS A 105 11.98 -4.04 -0.49
C LYS A 105 12.30 -4.85 -1.74
N ASN A 106 11.36 -4.98 -2.67
CA ASN A 106 11.59 -5.66 -3.95
C ASN A 106 12.67 -4.96 -4.78
N ALA A 107 12.64 -3.63 -4.86
CA ALA A 107 13.67 -2.85 -5.54
C ALA A 107 15.07 -3.12 -4.95
N ASN A 108 15.19 -3.29 -3.62
CA ASN A 108 16.47 -3.66 -2.99
C ASN A 108 16.92 -5.09 -3.33
N PHE A 109 15.98 -6.05 -3.43
CA PHE A 109 16.31 -7.41 -3.88
C PHE A 109 16.76 -7.42 -5.34
N ASP A 110 16.08 -6.70 -6.21
CA ASP A 110 16.43 -6.58 -7.63
C ASP A 110 17.78 -5.88 -7.81
N CYS A 111 18.04 -4.80 -7.07
CA CYS A 111 19.35 -4.14 -7.03
C CYS A 111 20.46 -5.09 -6.60
N SER A 112 20.25 -5.84 -5.51
CA SER A 112 21.24 -6.80 -5.00
C SER A 112 21.48 -7.94 -5.98
N ARG A 113 20.42 -8.40 -6.67
CA ARG A 113 20.53 -9.41 -7.72
C ARG A 113 21.35 -8.92 -8.91
N GLU A 114 21.09 -7.71 -9.39
CA GLU A 114 21.78 -7.13 -10.54
C GLU A 114 23.25 -6.83 -10.23
N ILE A 115 23.56 -6.41 -9.00
CA ILE A 115 24.94 -6.32 -8.50
C ILE A 115 25.59 -7.73 -8.49
N GLY A 116 24.85 -8.76 -8.08
CA GLY A 116 25.30 -10.15 -8.16
C GLY A 116 25.65 -10.57 -9.58
N ASP A 117 24.78 -10.25 -10.56
CA ASP A 117 25.02 -10.54 -11.98
C ASP A 117 26.26 -9.81 -12.51
N ILE A 118 26.45 -8.53 -12.14
CA ILE A 118 27.67 -7.76 -12.45
C ILE A 118 28.91 -8.46 -11.87
N ARG A 119 28.85 -8.90 -10.61
CA ARG A 119 29.96 -9.61 -9.94
C ARG A 119 30.29 -10.94 -10.57
N LEU A 120 29.30 -11.67 -11.10
CA LEU A 120 29.54 -12.92 -11.84
C LEU A 120 30.30 -12.69 -13.14
N THR A 121 30.15 -11.52 -13.76
CA THR A 121 30.92 -11.14 -14.95
C THR A 121 32.33 -10.62 -14.63
N HIS A 122 32.66 -10.40 -13.35
CA HIS A 122 33.98 -9.93 -12.94
C HIS A 122 35.05 -11.02 -13.15
N PRO A 123 36.23 -10.69 -13.72
CA PRO A 123 37.28 -11.67 -14.02
C PRO A 123 37.76 -12.47 -12.80
N GLU A 124 37.84 -11.85 -11.62
CA GLU A 124 38.28 -12.53 -10.39
C GLU A 124 37.25 -13.55 -9.90
N THR A 125 35.96 -13.23 -10.01
CA THR A 125 34.87 -14.15 -9.67
C THR A 125 34.81 -15.29 -10.68
N ALA A 126 34.96 -14.99 -11.96
CA ALA A 126 34.96 -16.00 -13.03
C ALA A 126 36.13 -16.99 -12.91
N ARG A 127 37.26 -16.57 -12.32
CA ARG A 127 38.44 -17.41 -12.10
C ARG A 127 38.39 -18.22 -10.79
N ASN A 128 37.46 -17.90 -9.88
CA ASN A 128 37.32 -18.56 -8.59
C ASN A 128 35.97 -19.26 -8.48
N GLU A 129 35.94 -20.58 -8.72
CA GLU A 129 34.72 -21.39 -8.69
C GLU A 129 34.01 -21.36 -7.33
N GLU A 130 34.74 -21.23 -6.20
CA GLU A 130 34.11 -21.09 -4.89
C GLU A 130 33.39 -19.74 -4.75
N LEU A 131 34.03 -18.66 -5.18
CA LEU A 131 33.44 -17.33 -5.14
C LEU A 131 32.24 -17.22 -6.09
N LYS A 132 32.36 -17.80 -7.29
CA LYS A 132 31.29 -17.89 -8.27
C LYS A 132 30.09 -18.64 -7.72
N GLY A 133 30.29 -19.84 -7.15
CA GLY A 133 29.22 -20.62 -6.55
C GLY A 133 28.51 -19.91 -5.39
N ARG A 134 29.24 -19.14 -4.58
CA ARG A 134 28.66 -18.29 -3.53
C ARG A 134 27.78 -17.18 -4.09
N VAL A 135 28.26 -16.46 -5.10
CA VAL A 135 27.51 -15.34 -5.71
C VAL A 135 26.27 -15.86 -6.47
N GLU A 136 26.38 -16.99 -7.16
CA GLU A 136 25.24 -17.65 -7.82
C GLU A 136 24.17 -18.08 -6.80
N ALA A 137 24.58 -18.70 -5.68
CA ALA A 137 23.67 -19.10 -4.62
C ALA A 137 22.94 -17.91 -3.97
N GLU A 138 23.67 -16.80 -3.71
CA GLU A 138 23.09 -15.58 -3.17
C GLU A 138 22.08 -14.96 -4.15
N ARG A 139 22.44 -14.87 -5.44
CA ARG A 139 21.55 -14.36 -6.49
C ARG A 139 20.26 -15.18 -6.58
N ASP A 140 20.36 -16.50 -6.57
CA ASP A 140 19.21 -17.39 -6.68
C ASP A 140 18.31 -17.32 -5.43
N HIS A 141 18.90 -17.15 -4.25
CA HIS A 141 18.15 -16.87 -3.02
C HIS A 141 17.39 -15.55 -3.12
N LEU A 142 18.05 -14.47 -3.56
CA LEU A 142 17.44 -13.15 -3.75
C LEU A 142 16.28 -13.19 -4.77
N ALA A 143 16.43 -13.95 -5.86
CA ALA A 143 15.37 -14.12 -6.86
C ALA A 143 14.11 -14.80 -6.28
N LYS A 144 14.28 -15.80 -5.39
CA LYS A 144 13.17 -16.43 -4.66
C LYS A 144 12.52 -15.45 -3.71
N SER A 145 13.30 -14.71 -2.91
CA SER A 145 12.79 -13.68 -1.99
C SER A 145 12.01 -12.59 -2.71
N ALA A 146 12.51 -12.09 -3.85
CA ALA A 146 11.82 -11.12 -4.69
C ALA A 146 10.47 -11.66 -5.22
N THR A 147 10.44 -12.93 -5.63
CA THR A 147 9.20 -13.57 -6.12
C THR A 147 8.14 -13.68 -5.01
N GLU A 148 8.54 -14.09 -3.80
CA GLU A 148 7.64 -14.18 -2.66
C GLU A 148 7.10 -12.82 -2.23
N ALA A 149 7.97 -11.81 -2.17
CA ALA A 149 7.59 -10.46 -1.82
C ALA A 149 6.69 -9.82 -2.90
N ASN A 150 6.91 -10.11 -4.19
CA ASN A 150 6.00 -9.73 -5.27
C ASN A 150 4.60 -10.35 -5.14
N LYS A 151 4.49 -11.63 -4.74
CA LYS A 151 3.18 -12.27 -4.48
C LYS A 151 2.43 -11.55 -3.35
N ARG A 152 3.11 -11.21 -2.25
CA ARG A 152 2.53 -10.46 -1.13
C ARG A 152 2.10 -9.05 -1.53
N THR A 153 2.88 -8.39 -2.38
CA THR A 153 2.58 -7.06 -2.93
C THR A 153 1.29 -7.08 -3.76
N ARG A 154 1.10 -8.09 -4.62
CA ARG A 154 -0.14 -8.24 -5.39
C ARG A 154 -1.35 -8.50 -4.50
N ALA A 155 -1.22 -9.37 -3.50
CA ALA A 155 -2.31 -9.66 -2.57
C ALA A 155 -2.75 -8.42 -1.78
N THR A 156 -1.79 -7.64 -1.28
CA THR A 156 -2.07 -6.38 -0.55
C THR A 156 -2.67 -5.30 -1.45
N LEU A 157 -2.29 -5.23 -2.73
CA LEU A 157 -2.91 -4.31 -3.71
C LEU A 157 -4.40 -4.61 -3.95
N ILE A 158 -4.72 -5.89 -4.11
CA ILE A 158 -6.10 -6.34 -4.31
C ILE A 158 -6.90 -6.04 -3.04
N LEU A 159 -6.35 -6.38 -1.87
CA LEU A 159 -7.00 -6.11 -0.59
C LEU A 159 -7.25 -4.61 -0.40
N SER A 160 -6.29 -3.74 -0.70
CA SER A 160 -6.47 -2.29 -0.57
C SER A 160 -7.59 -1.78 -1.50
N HIS A 161 -7.67 -2.28 -2.74
CA HIS A 161 -8.76 -1.93 -3.65
C HIS A 161 -10.12 -2.37 -3.11
N LEU A 162 -10.24 -3.62 -2.65
CA LEU A 162 -11.49 -4.15 -2.09
C LEU A 162 -11.94 -3.34 -0.87
N LEU A 163 -11.02 -2.98 0.02
CA LEU A 163 -11.29 -2.16 1.21
C LEU A 163 -11.70 -0.73 0.84
N GLY A 164 -11.08 -0.14 -0.19
CA GLY A 164 -11.44 1.18 -0.70
C GLY A 164 -12.87 1.21 -1.24
N TRP A 165 -13.24 0.22 -2.07
CA TRP A 165 -14.61 0.08 -2.57
C TRP A 165 -15.61 -0.24 -1.47
N ALA A 166 -15.27 -1.12 -0.52
CA ALA A 166 -16.11 -1.41 0.62
C ALA A 166 -16.41 -0.15 1.43
N SER A 167 -15.40 0.68 1.69
CA SER A 167 -15.57 1.98 2.37
C SER A 167 -16.58 2.88 1.68
N LEU A 168 -16.47 3.03 0.35
CA LEU A 168 -17.42 3.82 -0.44
C LEU A 168 -18.83 3.24 -0.41
N LEU A 169 -18.97 1.91 -0.53
CA LEU A 169 -20.28 1.25 -0.48
C LEU A 169 -20.95 1.40 0.89
N PHE A 170 -20.20 1.31 1.99
CA PHE A 170 -20.73 1.57 3.32
C PHE A 170 -21.18 3.03 3.50
N PHE A 171 -20.43 3.99 2.95
CA PHE A 171 -20.85 5.39 2.92
C PHE A 171 -22.18 5.56 2.18
N LEU A 172 -22.28 5.03 0.95
CA LEU A 172 -23.50 5.13 0.13
C LEU A 172 -24.69 4.43 0.81
N PHE A 173 -24.45 3.28 1.44
CA PHE A 173 -25.47 2.55 2.19
C PHE A 173 -25.96 3.36 3.41
N ALA A 174 -25.05 3.98 4.16
CA ALA A 174 -25.41 4.85 5.28
C ALA A 174 -26.27 6.04 4.82
N CYS A 175 -25.89 6.69 3.71
CA CYS A 175 -26.69 7.76 3.10
C CYS A 175 -28.07 7.25 2.66
N TYR A 176 -28.15 6.08 2.04
CA TYR A 176 -29.41 5.46 1.65
C TYR A 176 -30.32 5.16 2.85
N LEU A 177 -29.76 4.66 3.95
CA LEU A 177 -30.51 4.45 5.20
C LEU A 177 -31.08 5.76 5.73
N LEU A 178 -30.27 6.83 5.77
CA LEU A 178 -30.73 8.15 6.21
C LEU A 178 -31.86 8.69 5.33
N ILE A 179 -31.77 8.53 4.00
CA ILE A 179 -32.84 8.92 3.07
C ILE A 179 -34.11 8.11 3.34
N THR A 180 -33.98 6.81 3.54
CA THR A 180 -35.14 5.92 3.75
C THR A 180 -35.85 6.27 5.06
N ILE A 181 -35.09 6.51 6.12
CA ILE A 181 -35.60 6.96 7.42
C ILE A 181 -36.28 8.32 7.29
N SER A 182 -35.71 9.26 6.53
CA SER A 182 -36.31 10.59 6.35
C SER A 182 -37.66 10.60 5.62
N ARG A 183 -37.99 9.50 4.94
CA ARG A 183 -39.23 9.33 4.17
C ARG A 183 -40.28 8.48 4.87
N ALA A 184 -39.92 7.79 5.96
CA ALA A 184 -40.80 6.94 6.76
C ALA A 184 -41.48 7.78 7.85
#